data_AF-A0AAV5XMI4-F1
#
_entry.id   AF-A0AAV5XMI4-F1
#
_cell.length_a   1.000
_cell.length_b   1.000
_cell.length_c   1.000
_cell.angle_alpha   90.00
_cell.angle_beta   90.00
_cell.angle_gamma   90.00
#
_symmetry.space_group_name_H-M   'P 1'
#
loop_
_entity.id
_entity.type
_entity.pdbx_description
1 polymer ?
#
loop_
_entity_poly.entity_id
_entity_poly.type
_entity_poly.pdbx_seq_one_letter_code
_entity_poly.pdbx_strand_id
1 'polypeptide(L)'
;MAFDVVGTLFSLDPVADRMRAAGLPDRALDEWFGCFLRDGMALDAAGSYTPFRDVAAATLEVTLAGRGQSTAQATVAGILQGFAELPAHPDAEPALRRLTNAGVRVVTLSDGSAATTERLLKNSKLDGFVERILSIDDVQHWKPRREVYLYAAVAVGVAPVRIPAKVNTWIGAS
;
A
#
# COMPACT_ATOMS: atom_id res chain seq x y z
N MET A 1 -9.79 -10.29 10.28
CA MET A 1 -9.05 -10.43 9.01
C MET A 1 -8.35 -9.13 8.72
N ALA A 2 -7.05 -9.19 8.43
CA ALA A 2 -6.27 -8.00 8.07
C ALA A 2 -6.11 -7.94 6.54
N PHE A 3 -6.47 -6.81 5.95
CA PHE A 3 -6.32 -6.53 4.53
C PHE A 3 -5.15 -5.60 4.28
N ASP A 4 -4.33 -5.96 3.30
CA ASP A 4 -3.49 -4.97 2.65
C ASP A 4 -4.35 -3.96 1.87
N VAL A 5 -3.80 -2.77 1.64
CA VAL A 5 -4.53 -1.63 1.06
C VAL A 5 -4.13 -1.41 -0.38
N VAL A 6 -2.86 -1.07 -0.61
CA VAL A 6 -2.33 -0.64 -1.90
C VAL A 6 -2.19 -1.86 -2.82
N GLY A 7 -2.95 -1.88 -3.91
CA GLY A 7 -2.96 -2.98 -4.87
C GLY A 7 -3.79 -4.20 -4.43
N THR A 8 -4.44 -4.18 -3.27
CA THR A 8 -5.35 -5.25 -2.81
C THR A 8 -6.79 -4.75 -2.67
N LEU A 9 -7.01 -3.68 -1.91
CA LEU A 9 -8.33 -3.03 -1.82
C LEU A 9 -8.48 -1.92 -2.84
N PHE A 10 -7.37 -1.29 -3.21
CA PHE A 10 -7.34 -0.11 -4.08
C PHE A 10 -6.40 -0.30 -5.26
N SER A 11 -6.88 0.08 -6.45
CA SER A 11 -6.12 -0.02 -7.70
C SER A 11 -5.06 1.07 -7.81
N LEU A 12 -3.90 0.72 -8.37
CA LEU A 12 -2.81 1.65 -8.66
C LEU A 12 -2.99 2.42 -9.99
N ASP A 13 -4.11 2.24 -10.70
CA ASP A 13 -4.36 2.89 -12.00
C ASP A 13 -4.08 4.40 -12.00
N PRO A 14 -4.47 5.21 -10.99
CA PRO A 14 -4.17 6.64 -11.00
C PRO A 14 -2.67 6.97 -10.95
N VAL A 15 -1.86 6.09 -10.36
CA VAL A 15 -0.39 6.23 -10.37
C VAL A 15 0.14 5.84 -11.75
N ALA A 16 -0.38 4.76 -12.34
CA ALA A 16 -0.05 4.32 -13.70
C ALA A 16 -0.33 5.43 -14.73
N ASP A 17 -1.50 6.06 -14.66
CA ASP A 17 -1.91 7.16 -15.53
C ASP A 17 -0.96 8.36 -15.44
N ARG A 18 -0.57 8.73 -14.22
CA ARG A 18 0.37 9.82 -13.99
C ARG A 18 1.78 9.49 -14.47
N MET A 19 2.22 8.24 -14.31
CA MET A 19 3.50 7.77 -14.87
C MET A 19 3.48 7.83 -16.41
N ARG A 20 2.40 7.37 -17.05
CA ARG A 20 2.19 7.52 -18.50
C ARG A 20 2.25 8.98 -18.94
N ALA A 21 1.54 9.87 -18.24
CA ALA A 21 1.54 11.30 -18.53
C ALA A 21 2.93 11.94 -18.39
N ALA A 22 3.80 11.38 -17.54
CA ALA A 22 5.19 11.76 -17.39
C ALA A 22 6.15 11.09 -18.40
N GLY A 23 5.62 10.39 -19.41
CA GLY A 23 6.41 9.77 -20.48
C GLY A 23 6.97 8.37 -20.15
N LEU A 24 6.52 7.74 -19.07
CA LEU A 24 6.93 6.38 -18.72
C LEU A 24 6.04 5.33 -19.44
N PRO A 25 6.59 4.18 -19.84
CA PRO A 25 5.80 3.11 -20.44
C PRO A 25 4.89 2.42 -19.40
N ASP A 26 3.86 1.70 -19.86
CA ASP A 26 2.88 1.04 -18.98
C ASP A 26 3.52 0.09 -17.95
N ARG A 27 4.53 -0.68 -18.37
CA ARG A 27 5.28 -1.60 -17.49
C ARG A 27 6.08 -0.91 -16.39
N ALA A 28 6.25 0.42 -16.45
CA ALA A 28 7.05 1.14 -15.49
C ALA A 28 6.44 1.11 -14.09
N LEU A 29 5.10 1.03 -13.97
CA LEU A 29 4.45 0.91 -12.67
C LEU A 29 4.92 -0.35 -11.93
N ASP A 30 4.79 -1.52 -12.56
CA ASP A 30 5.12 -2.80 -11.92
C ASP A 30 6.62 -2.90 -11.60
N GLU A 31 7.46 -2.46 -12.53
CA GLU A 31 8.92 -2.43 -12.34
C GLU A 31 9.33 -1.52 -11.18
N TRP A 32 8.79 -0.30 -11.16
CA TRP A 32 9.08 0.67 -10.12
C TRP A 32 8.50 0.23 -8.78
N PHE A 33 7.24 -0.20 -8.73
CA PHE A 33 6.56 -0.58 -7.49
C PHE A 33 7.23 -1.79 -6.82
N GLY A 34 7.67 -2.78 -7.60
CA GLY A 34 8.46 -3.89 -7.08
C GLY A 34 9.82 -3.46 -6.52
N CYS A 35 10.52 -2.55 -7.21
CA CYS A 35 11.78 -1.99 -6.70
C CYS A 35 11.57 -1.14 -5.44
N PHE A 36 10.54 -0.32 -5.45
CA PHE A 36 10.14 0.54 -4.34
C PHE A 36 9.89 -0.26 -3.06
N LEU A 37 9.05 -1.30 -3.11
CA LEU A 37 8.79 -2.14 -1.94
C LEU A 37 10.06 -2.87 -1.47
N ARG A 38 10.86 -3.37 -2.41
CA ARG A 38 12.13 -4.03 -2.11
C ARG A 38 13.10 -3.12 -1.37
N ASP A 39 13.20 -1.86 -1.79
CA ASP A 39 14.11 -0.90 -1.15
C ASP A 39 13.61 -0.51 0.25
N GLY A 40 12.28 -0.39 0.45
CA GLY A 40 11.69 -0.22 1.79
C GLY A 40 12.02 -1.40 2.72
N MET A 41 11.84 -2.63 2.23
CA MET A 41 12.23 -3.85 2.94
C MET A 41 13.73 -3.92 3.24
N ALA A 42 14.58 -3.47 2.31
CA ALA A 42 16.03 -3.52 2.47
C ALA A 42 16.53 -2.49 3.49
N LEU A 43 15.99 -1.27 3.48
CA LEU A 43 16.28 -0.24 4.49
C LEU A 43 15.94 -0.76 5.88
N ASP A 44 14.75 -1.34 6.02
CA ASP A 44 14.30 -1.91 7.27
C ASP A 44 15.14 -3.13 7.69
N ALA A 45 15.55 -3.98 6.75
CA ALA A 45 16.50 -5.08 6.99
C ALA A 45 17.84 -4.57 7.55
N ALA A 46 18.29 -3.41 7.06
CA ALA A 46 19.49 -2.72 7.52
C ALA A 46 19.31 -1.94 8.85
N GLY A 47 18.11 -1.98 9.45
CA GLY A 47 17.82 -1.31 10.71
C GLY A 47 17.49 0.19 10.57
N SER A 48 17.12 0.63 9.36
CA SER A 48 16.70 2.00 9.09
C SER A 48 15.25 2.03 8.62
N TYR A 49 14.42 2.84 9.26
CA TYR A 49 13.06 3.08 8.80
C TYR A 49 12.98 4.40 8.03
N THR A 50 12.46 4.30 6.81
CA THR A 50 12.13 5.44 5.97
C THR A 50 10.65 5.31 5.58
N PRO A 51 9.83 6.37 5.72
CA PRO A 51 8.41 6.33 5.38
C PRO A 51 8.14 5.95 3.93
N PHE A 52 6.98 5.32 3.69
CA PHE A 52 6.52 4.89 2.37
C PHE A 52 6.71 5.93 1.27
N ARG A 53 6.27 7.17 1.54
CA ARG A 53 6.31 8.24 0.55
C ARG A 53 7.73 8.63 0.16
N ASP A 54 8.66 8.56 1.10
CA ASP A 54 10.04 9.00 0.90
C ASP A 54 10.82 7.95 0.09
N VAL A 55 10.63 6.66 0.40
CA VAL A 55 11.18 5.56 -0.42
C VAL A 55 10.55 5.57 -1.82
N ALA A 56 9.24 5.84 -1.93
CA ALA A 56 8.55 5.94 -3.21
C ALA A 56 9.12 7.09 -4.06
N ALA A 57 9.36 8.26 -3.46
CA ALA A 57 9.96 9.40 -4.16
C ALA A 57 11.37 9.11 -4.65
N ALA A 58 12.24 8.60 -3.75
CA ALA A 58 13.63 8.34 -4.09
C ALA A 58 13.78 7.31 -5.23
N THR A 59 13.00 6.23 -5.18
CA THR A 59 13.04 5.20 -6.22
C THR A 59 12.39 5.65 -7.53
N LEU A 60 11.39 6.53 -7.46
CA LEU A 60 10.76 7.12 -8.65
C LEU A 60 11.71 8.10 -9.35
N GLU A 61 12.45 8.90 -8.61
CA GLU A 61 13.50 9.78 -9.15
C GLU A 61 14.55 9.00 -9.93
N VAL A 62 15.02 7.87 -9.39
CA VAL A 62 15.94 6.96 -10.08
C VAL A 62 15.32 6.40 -11.37
N THR A 63 14.05 6.01 -11.30
CA THR A 63 13.31 5.46 -12.45
C THR A 63 13.14 6.49 -13.57
N LEU A 64 12.79 7.73 -13.23
CA LEU A 64 12.65 8.86 -14.15
C LEU A 64 14.00 9.21 -14.79
N ALA A 65 15.05 9.34 -13.97
CA ALA A 65 16.41 9.65 -14.44
C ALA A 65 16.93 8.58 -15.42
N GLY A 66 16.76 7.29 -15.08
CA GLY A 66 17.19 6.18 -15.93
C GLY A 66 16.47 6.10 -17.28
N ARG A 67 15.36 6.83 -17.44
CA ARG A 67 14.55 6.89 -18.66
C ARG A 67 14.59 8.26 -19.35
N GLY A 68 15.48 9.16 -18.89
CA GLY A 68 15.64 10.50 -19.44
C GLY A 68 14.41 11.40 -19.23
N GLN A 69 13.56 11.10 -18.24
CA GLN A 69 12.38 11.90 -17.91
C GLN A 69 12.71 12.94 -16.82
N SER A 70 11.83 13.94 -16.67
CA SER A 70 11.97 14.99 -15.66
C SER A 70 11.95 14.41 -14.24
N THR A 71 13.01 14.68 -13.47
CA THR A 71 13.10 14.42 -12.03
C THR A 71 12.72 15.64 -11.20
N ALA A 72 12.11 16.67 -11.81
CA ALA A 72 11.66 17.84 -11.07
C ALA A 72 10.71 17.42 -9.95
N GLN A 73 10.84 18.08 -8.79
CA GLN A 73 10.02 17.78 -7.61
C GLN A 73 8.52 17.79 -7.91
N ALA A 74 8.07 18.69 -8.78
CA ALA A 74 6.67 18.76 -9.22
C ALA A 74 6.21 17.51 -9.99
N THR A 75 7.08 16.92 -10.82
CA THR A 75 6.79 15.68 -11.55
C THR A 75 6.65 14.50 -10.59
N VAL A 76 7.63 14.32 -9.69
CA VAL A 76 7.64 13.24 -8.69
C VAL A 76 6.43 13.37 -7.76
N ALA A 77 6.19 14.57 -7.21
CA ALA A 77 5.05 14.83 -6.35
C ALA A 77 3.71 14.62 -7.08
N GLY A 78 3.63 15.01 -8.35
CA GLY A 78 2.45 14.82 -9.19
C GLY A 78 2.09 13.36 -9.38
N ILE A 79 3.09 12.48 -9.62
CA ILE A 79 2.90 11.03 -9.70
C ILE A 79 2.49 10.45 -8.36
N LEU A 80 3.20 10.77 -7.28
CA LEU A 80 2.93 10.24 -5.95
C LEU A 80 1.58 10.72 -5.37
N GLN A 81 1.05 11.83 -5.85
CA GLN A 81 -0.31 12.27 -5.49
C GLN A 81 -1.37 11.23 -5.90
N GLY A 82 -1.08 10.34 -6.85
CA GLY A 82 -1.98 9.26 -7.22
C GLY A 82 -2.33 8.30 -6.10
N PHE A 83 -1.43 8.09 -5.12
CA PHE A 83 -1.74 7.27 -3.95
C PHE A 83 -2.86 7.85 -3.07
N ALA A 84 -3.15 9.14 -3.15
CA ALA A 84 -4.22 9.77 -2.39
C ALA A 84 -5.61 9.60 -3.03
N GLU A 85 -5.67 9.09 -4.26
CA GLU A 85 -6.87 9.07 -5.12
C GLU A 85 -7.16 7.68 -5.69
N LEU A 86 -6.60 6.63 -5.08
CA LEU A 86 -6.76 5.26 -5.55
C LEU A 86 -8.25 4.84 -5.48
N PRO A 87 -8.85 4.37 -6.58
CA PRO A 87 -10.19 3.82 -6.55
C PRO A 87 -10.19 2.44 -5.88
N ALA A 88 -11.22 2.14 -5.10
CA ALA A 88 -11.42 0.78 -4.61
C ALA A 88 -11.67 -0.18 -5.79
N HIS A 89 -11.17 -1.42 -5.69
CA HIS A 89 -11.54 -2.44 -6.66
C HIS A 89 -13.05 -2.74 -6.59
N PRO A 90 -13.70 -3.08 -7.72
CA PRO A 90 -15.15 -3.30 -7.76
C PRO A 90 -15.67 -4.39 -6.82
N ASP A 91 -14.81 -5.36 -6.48
CA ASP A 91 -15.11 -6.49 -5.60
C ASP A 91 -14.78 -6.21 -4.11
N ALA A 92 -14.14 -5.09 -3.79
CA ALA A 92 -13.76 -4.73 -2.42
C ALA A 92 -15.01 -4.58 -1.52
N GLU A 93 -15.99 -3.78 -1.93
CA GLU A 93 -17.22 -3.57 -1.15
C GLU A 93 -18.00 -4.87 -0.94
N PRO A 94 -18.31 -5.67 -1.99
CA PRO A 94 -19.02 -6.93 -1.80
C PRO A 94 -18.28 -7.91 -0.88
N ALA A 95 -16.95 -7.97 -0.97
CA ALA A 95 -16.14 -8.84 -0.12
C ALA A 95 -16.17 -8.39 1.35
N LEU A 96 -15.98 -7.10 1.62
CA LEU A 96 -16.02 -6.54 2.96
C LEU A 96 -17.40 -6.68 3.60
N ARG A 97 -18.48 -6.45 2.84
CA ARG A 97 -19.85 -6.68 3.30
C ARG A 97 -20.10 -8.13 3.68
N ARG A 98 -19.66 -9.09 2.86
CA ARG A 98 -19.82 -10.52 3.17
C ARG A 98 -19.11 -10.90 4.47
N LEU A 99 -17.88 -10.43 4.67
CA LEU A 99 -17.10 -10.70 5.87
C LEU A 99 -17.75 -10.10 7.12
N THR A 100 -18.14 -8.83 7.06
CA THR A 100 -18.78 -8.14 8.19
C THR A 100 -20.13 -8.76 8.53
N ASN A 101 -20.96 -9.11 7.54
CA ASN A 101 -22.22 -9.84 7.76
C ASN A 101 -22.01 -11.23 8.39
N ALA A 102 -20.86 -11.86 8.14
CA ALA A 102 -20.48 -13.13 8.76
C ALA A 102 -19.86 -12.95 10.16
N GLY A 103 -19.87 -11.73 10.73
CA GLY A 103 -19.30 -11.44 12.04
C GLY A 103 -17.76 -11.38 12.05
N VAL A 104 -17.12 -11.35 10.89
CA VAL A 104 -15.65 -11.24 10.79
C VAL A 104 -15.25 -9.78 10.99
N ARG A 105 -14.47 -9.51 12.03
CA ARG A 105 -13.82 -8.21 12.26
C ARG A 105 -12.81 -7.94 11.14
N VAL A 106 -12.95 -6.82 10.45
CA VAL A 106 -12.05 -6.39 9.37
C VAL A 106 -11.17 -5.25 9.86
N VAL A 107 -9.87 -5.34 9.57
CA VAL A 107 -8.91 -4.25 9.74
C VAL A 107 -8.06 -4.09 8.49
N THR A 108 -7.46 -2.92 8.29
CA THR A 108 -6.41 -2.73 7.29
C THR A 108 -5.03 -2.71 7.96
N LEU A 109 -4.03 -3.20 7.23
CA LEU A 109 -2.62 -3.14 7.60
C LEU A 109 -1.85 -2.72 6.36
N SER A 110 -1.42 -1.45 6.30
CA SER A 110 -0.87 -0.82 5.10
C SER A 110 0.59 -0.45 5.28
N ASP A 111 1.40 -0.58 4.22
CA ASP A 111 2.71 0.08 4.17
C ASP A 111 2.57 1.59 3.99
N GLY A 112 1.43 2.08 3.49
CA GLY A 112 1.10 3.50 3.45
C GLY A 112 0.67 4.05 4.81
N SER A 113 0.62 5.37 4.92
CA SER A 113 0.20 6.05 6.16
C SER A 113 -1.28 5.81 6.49
N ALA A 114 -1.60 5.85 7.79
CA ALA A 114 -2.98 5.70 8.27
C ALA A 114 -3.91 6.79 7.69
N ALA A 115 -3.44 8.04 7.62
CA ALA A 115 -4.21 9.16 7.09
C ALA A 115 -4.57 9.03 5.61
N THR A 116 -3.66 8.47 4.79
CA THR A 116 -3.97 8.19 3.38
C THR A 116 -4.99 7.06 3.28
N THR A 117 -4.79 5.99 4.03
CA THR A 117 -5.71 4.84 4.05
C THR A 117 -7.13 5.24 4.49
N GLU A 118 -7.25 6.06 5.54
CA GLU A 118 -8.54 6.56 6.02
C GLU A 118 -9.28 7.35 4.94
N ARG A 119 -8.57 8.22 4.22
CA ARG A 119 -9.14 9.01 3.13
C ARG A 119 -9.65 8.12 1.99
N LEU A 120 -8.86 7.12 1.58
CA LEU A 120 -9.24 6.19 0.52
C LEU A 120 -10.51 5.41 0.89
N LEU A 121 -10.58 4.91 2.13
CA LEU A 121 -11.75 4.21 2.66
C LEU A 121 -12.99 5.10 2.67
N LYS A 122 -12.90 6.35 3.18
CA LYS A 122 -14.02 7.30 3.20
C LYS A 122 -14.50 7.66 1.80
N ASN A 123 -13.57 7.99 0.90
CA ASN A 123 -13.90 8.34 -0.48
C ASN A 123 -14.62 7.20 -1.23
N SER A 124 -14.30 5.96 -0.86
CA SER A 124 -14.90 4.76 -1.45
C SER A 124 -16.09 4.21 -0.65
N LYS A 125 -16.51 4.88 0.43
CA LYS A 125 -17.59 4.46 1.34
C LYS A 125 -17.37 3.06 1.93
N LEU A 126 -16.11 2.73 2.20
CA LEU A 126 -15.69 1.45 2.80
C LEU A 126 -15.34 1.56 4.28
N ASP A 127 -15.25 2.78 4.82
CA ASP A 127 -14.87 3.07 6.20
C ASP A 127 -15.80 2.39 7.22
N GLY A 128 -17.10 2.28 6.90
CA GLY A 128 -18.07 1.58 7.76
C GLY A 128 -17.83 0.07 7.93
N PHE A 129 -17.00 -0.56 7.10
CA PHE A 129 -16.67 -1.98 7.23
C PHE A 129 -15.38 -2.24 8.00
N VAL A 130 -14.53 -1.22 8.19
CA VAL A 130 -13.18 -1.37 8.72
C VAL A 130 -13.16 -0.91 10.17
N GLU A 131 -12.90 -1.84 11.09
CA GLU A 131 -12.84 -1.55 12.53
C GLU A 131 -11.63 -0.67 12.87
N ARG A 132 -10.48 -0.95 12.23
CA ARG A 132 -9.22 -0.24 12.46
C ARG A 132 -8.35 -0.15 11.23
N ILE A 133 -7.61 0.95 11.18
CA ILE A 133 -6.60 1.25 10.18
C ILE A 133 -5.24 1.19 10.87
N LEU A 134 -4.39 0.26 10.42
CA LEU A 134 -3.05 0.06 10.95
C LEU A 134 -2.03 0.40 9.88
N SER A 135 -0.95 1.08 10.28
CA SER A 135 0.14 1.45 9.36
C SER A 135 1.47 0.92 9.87
N ILE A 136 2.39 0.65 8.94
CA ILE A 136 3.79 0.39 9.30
C ILE A 136 4.45 1.57 10.01
N ASP A 137 3.93 2.78 9.82
CA ASP A 137 4.45 4.00 10.46
C ASP A 137 4.33 3.91 11.99
N ASP A 138 3.35 3.17 12.51
CA ASP A 138 3.11 2.98 13.95
C ASP A 138 4.19 2.12 14.62
N VAL A 139 4.87 1.27 13.85
CA VAL A 139 5.90 0.33 14.33
C VAL A 139 7.27 0.59 13.74
N GLN A 140 7.37 1.55 12.81
CA GLN A 140 8.59 1.89 12.07
C GLN A 140 9.28 0.66 11.48
N HIS A 141 8.48 -0.26 10.94
CA HIS A 141 8.96 -1.48 10.31
C HIS A 141 8.16 -1.78 9.06
N TRP A 142 8.84 -2.02 7.93
CA TRP A 142 8.18 -2.42 6.70
C TRP A 142 7.66 -3.86 6.76
N LYS A 143 6.55 -4.17 6.09
CA LYS A 143 6.22 -5.56 5.82
C LYS A 143 7.34 -6.18 4.96
N PRO A 144 7.68 -7.48 5.14
CA PRO A 144 7.02 -8.48 5.97
C PRO A 144 7.68 -8.67 7.34
N ARG A 145 8.24 -7.64 7.99
CA ARG A 145 8.75 -7.80 9.36
C ARG A 145 7.68 -8.35 10.28
N ARG A 146 8.09 -9.30 11.12
CA ARG A 146 7.20 -10.00 12.05
C ARG A 146 6.52 -9.01 12.99
N GLU A 147 7.24 -7.98 13.42
CA GLU A 147 6.83 -6.92 14.33
C GLU A 147 5.56 -6.22 13.85
N VAL A 148 5.39 -6.04 12.54
CA VAL A 148 4.21 -5.42 11.92
C VAL A 148 2.95 -6.27 12.16
N TYR A 149 3.07 -7.59 11.99
CA TYR A 149 1.94 -8.52 12.19
C TYR A 149 1.64 -8.75 13.67
N LEU A 150 2.67 -8.75 14.53
CA LEU A 150 2.50 -8.80 15.98
C LEU A 150 1.77 -7.56 16.48
N TYR A 151 2.13 -6.38 15.99
CA TYR A 151 1.41 -5.14 16.26
C TYR A 151 -0.05 -5.25 15.85
N ALA A 152 -0.35 -5.74 14.65
CA ALA A 152 -1.73 -5.94 14.22
C ALA A 152 -2.50 -6.89 15.15
N ALA A 153 -1.86 -7.97 15.62
CA ALA A 153 -2.42 -8.91 16.58
C ALA A 153 -2.77 -8.25 17.92
N VAL A 154 -1.82 -7.52 18.48
CA VAL A 154 -1.99 -6.79 19.74
C VAL A 154 -3.08 -5.73 19.58
N ALA A 155 -3.05 -4.93 18.52
CA ALA A 155 -4.03 -3.90 18.25
C ALA A 155 -5.44 -4.49 18.26
N VAL A 156 -5.67 -5.61 17.57
CA VAL A 156 -7.01 -6.22 17.48
C VAL A 156 -7.37 -7.18 18.60
N GLY A 157 -6.48 -7.38 19.59
CA GLY A 157 -6.72 -8.22 20.76
C GLY A 157 -6.82 -9.71 20.43
N VAL A 158 -6.05 -10.20 19.46
CA VAL A 158 -6.03 -11.62 19.06
C VAL A 158 -4.62 -12.20 19.16
N ALA A 159 -4.53 -13.52 19.36
CA ALA A 159 -3.25 -14.20 19.30
C ALA A 159 -2.67 -14.13 17.86
N PRO A 160 -1.35 -13.90 17.66
CA PRO A 160 -0.74 -13.72 16.35
C PRO A 160 -1.01 -14.85 15.34
N VAL A 161 -1.08 -16.10 15.82
CA VAL A 161 -1.35 -17.30 15.01
C VAL A 161 -2.76 -17.30 14.38
N ARG A 162 -3.64 -16.36 14.77
CA ARG A 162 -5.04 -16.30 14.32
C ARG A 162 -5.36 -15.13 13.38
N ILE A 163 -4.38 -14.35 12.91
CA ILE A 163 -4.63 -13.34 11.88
C ILE A 163 -4.27 -13.92 10.50
N PRO A 164 -5.24 -14.39 9.71
CA PRO A 164 -5.03 -14.50 8.28
C PRO A 164 -4.85 -13.08 7.72
N ALA A 165 -3.65 -12.82 7.18
CA ALA A 165 -3.32 -11.62 6.44
C ALA A 165 -3.45 -11.91 4.95
N LYS A 166 -4.27 -11.11 4.25
CA LYS A 166 -4.32 -11.15 2.78
C LYS A 166 -3.38 -10.06 2.27
N VAL A 167 -2.14 -10.46 2.00
CA VAL A 167 -1.13 -9.66 1.29
C VAL A 167 -1.19 -10.07 -0.18
N ASN A 168 -0.88 -9.17 -1.11
CA ASN A 168 -0.67 -9.53 -2.50
C ASN A 168 0.37 -10.65 -2.61
N THR A 169 -0.07 -11.90 -2.68
CA THR A 169 0.71 -13.01 -3.21
C THR A 169 0.73 -12.86 -4.72
N TRP A 170 1.60 -11.99 -5.23
CA TRP A 170 2.08 -12.11 -6.60
C TRP A 170 2.91 -13.40 -6.68
N ILE A 171 2.24 -14.51 -6.95
CA ILE A 171 2.86 -15.70 -7.54
C ILE A 171 2.37 -15.70 -8.97
N GLY A 172 3.25 -15.34 -9.90
CA GLY A 172 2.98 -15.55 -11.32
C GLY A 172 2.75 -17.05 -11.57
N ALA A 173 1.58 -17.38 -12.12
CA ALA A 173 1.20 -18.59 -12.85
C ALA A 173 -0.31 -18.44 -13.11
N SER A 174 -0.87 -18.43 -14.32
CA SER A 174 -0.40 -18.85 -15.65
C SER A 174 -1.20 -18.09 -16.71
#